data_AF-A0AAN8E7K9-F1
#
_entry.id   AF-A0AAN8E7K9-F1
#
_cell.length_a   1.000
_cell.length_b   1.000
_cell.length_c   1.000
_cell.angle_alpha   90.00
_cell.angle_beta   90.00
_cell.angle_gamma   90.00
#
_symmetry.space_group_name_H-M   'P 1'
#
loop_
_entity.id
_entity.type
_entity.pdbx_description
1 polymer ?
#
loop_
_entity_poly.entity_id
_entity_poly.type
_entity_poly.pdbx_seq_one_letter_code
_entity_poly.pdbx_strand_id
1 'polypeptide(L)'
;MKKRRKKSLAPMKIGILGCMAERLKTELLEREKLVDVLAGPDAYRDLPRLLTVADGGQQASNVLLSLEETYADIMPVHHTTHGNSAFVSIMRGCDNMCTYCIVPFTRGRERSRPISSILEEVRMLSDQGVKEVTLLGQNVNSYRDASEHQLCSSGATRLSEGFQTVYRRKEGGLRFSDLLDRVSRIDPDMRVRFTSPHPKDFPDEVIHLIAERGNICTQIHLPAQSGSSKVLKAMRRGYTREAYLDLVQNIRRIVPEVSLSSDFISGFCGETEEDHLQTLSLIREVGYNVGFLFAYSMRKKTQAYHRLEDDVPAEVKQRRLQGVYHSFQGEGNEGQRCSGGQQTARPGGGGEYRTHNTAS
;
A
#
# COMPACT_ATOMS: atom_id res chain seq x y z
N MET A 1 30.22 -15.19 -25.01
CA MET A 1 30.06 -14.12 -26.04
C MET A 1 29.58 -12.82 -25.40
N LYS A 2 30.49 -11.95 -24.94
CA LYS A 2 30.14 -10.58 -24.50
C LYS A 2 29.91 -9.72 -25.74
N LYS A 3 28.66 -9.55 -26.17
CA LYS A 3 28.32 -8.61 -27.25
C LYS A 3 28.67 -7.19 -26.81
N ARG A 4 29.66 -6.60 -27.49
CA ARG A 4 30.06 -5.18 -27.41
C ARG A 4 28.81 -4.28 -27.43
N ARG A 5 28.48 -3.66 -26.29
CA ARG A 5 27.57 -2.50 -26.26
C ARG A 5 28.21 -1.39 -27.09
N LYS A 6 27.46 -0.82 -28.04
CA LYS A 6 27.86 0.40 -28.75
C LYS A 6 28.16 1.48 -27.70
N LYS A 7 29.34 2.10 -27.75
CA LYS A 7 29.70 3.23 -26.88
C LYS A 7 28.69 4.35 -27.13
N SER A 8 27.78 4.57 -26.18
CA SER A 8 26.98 5.79 -26.11
C SER A 8 27.93 6.98 -26.01
N LEU A 9 27.72 8.01 -26.83
CA LEU A 9 28.47 9.27 -26.83
C LEU A 9 28.15 10.15 -25.61
N ALA A 10 27.06 9.88 -24.88
CA ALA A 10 26.70 10.56 -23.66
C ALA A 10 27.14 9.77 -22.42
N PRO A 11 27.73 10.40 -21.39
CA PRO A 11 28.03 9.76 -20.12
C PRO A 11 26.73 9.22 -19.49
N MET A 12 26.80 8.00 -18.96
CA MET A 12 25.67 7.36 -18.30
C MET A 12 25.32 8.14 -17.02
N LYS A 13 24.05 8.55 -16.89
CA LYS A 13 23.54 9.17 -15.66
C LYS A 13 22.91 8.12 -14.74
N ILE A 14 23.05 8.32 -13.44
CA ILE A 14 22.44 7.51 -12.39
C ILE A 14 21.42 8.36 -11.64
N GLY A 15 20.16 7.93 -11.68
CA GLY A 15 19.06 8.58 -10.97
C GLY A 15 18.43 7.65 -9.94
N ILE A 16 18.17 8.15 -8.73
CA ILE A 16 17.41 7.45 -7.68
C ILE A 16 16.06 8.15 -7.52
N LEU A 17 14.98 7.40 -7.74
CA LEU A 17 13.62 7.91 -7.70
C LEU A 17 12.76 7.21 -6.64
N GLY A 18 11.75 7.92 -6.14
CA GLY A 18 10.71 7.40 -5.25
C GLY A 18 10.96 7.66 -3.78
N CYS A 19 10.23 6.96 -2.89
CA CYS A 19 10.26 7.23 -1.44
C CYS A 19 11.65 7.05 -0.80
N MET A 20 12.51 6.21 -1.38
CA MET A 20 13.87 6.02 -0.86
C MET A 20 14.75 7.25 -1.13
N ALA A 21 14.55 7.94 -2.25
CA ALA A 21 15.25 9.19 -2.56
C ALA A 21 14.91 10.28 -1.52
N GLU A 22 13.64 10.37 -1.12
CA GLU A 22 13.20 11.27 -0.06
C GLU A 22 13.81 10.90 1.31
N ARG A 23 13.79 9.63 1.66
CA ARG A 23 14.24 9.15 2.98
C ARG A 23 15.76 9.23 3.17
N LEU A 24 16.54 8.90 2.13
CA LEU A 24 17.99 8.79 2.20
C LEU A 24 18.72 9.97 1.57
N LYS A 25 18.03 11.10 1.32
CA LYS A 25 18.59 12.27 0.61
C LYS A 25 20.01 12.63 1.09
N THR A 26 20.19 12.84 2.40
CA THR A 26 21.47 13.28 2.98
C THR A 26 22.55 12.22 2.80
N GLU A 27 22.25 10.96 3.08
CA GLU A 27 23.21 9.86 2.92
C GLU A 27 23.61 9.66 1.45
N LEU A 28 22.65 9.74 0.52
CA LEU A 28 22.89 9.57 -0.92
C LEU A 28 23.67 10.75 -1.51
N LEU A 29 23.38 11.99 -1.11
CA LEU A 29 24.11 13.16 -1.59
C LEU A 29 25.52 13.27 -1.00
N GLU A 30 25.71 12.93 0.28
CA GLU A 30 26.99 13.11 0.96
C GLU A 30 27.93 11.91 0.78
N ARG A 31 27.41 10.68 0.80
CA ARG A 31 28.23 9.45 0.78
C ARG A 31 28.39 8.85 -0.62
N GLU A 32 27.40 9.04 -1.50
CA GLU A 32 27.42 8.47 -2.84
C GLU A 32 27.47 9.57 -3.92
N LYS A 33 28.68 10.07 -4.19
CA LYS A 33 28.98 11.03 -5.29
C LYS A 33 28.70 10.50 -6.71
N LEU A 34 28.06 9.34 -6.83
CA LEU A 34 27.74 8.66 -8.08
C LEU A 34 26.32 8.92 -8.56
N VAL A 35 25.49 9.64 -7.79
CA VAL A 35 24.10 9.91 -8.13
C VAL A 35 23.95 11.30 -8.74
N ASP A 36 23.47 11.37 -9.99
CA ASP A 36 23.27 12.62 -10.73
C ASP A 36 21.88 13.23 -10.47
N VAL A 37 20.86 12.38 -10.27
CA VAL A 37 19.47 12.80 -10.09
C VAL A 37 18.83 12.13 -8.88
N LEU A 38 18.21 12.92 -8.01
CA LEU A 38 17.40 12.45 -6.89
C LEU A 38 15.99 13.02 -7.00
N ALA A 39 15.01 12.15 -7.26
CA ALA A 39 13.61 12.57 -7.37
C ALA A 39 12.74 11.86 -6.33
N GLY A 40 12.10 12.63 -5.46
CA GLY A 40 11.09 12.13 -4.54
C GLY A 40 9.84 11.65 -5.29
N PRO A 41 8.88 11.06 -4.58
CA PRO A 41 7.71 10.45 -5.20
C PRO A 41 6.76 11.46 -5.88
N ASP A 42 6.85 12.75 -5.60
CA ASP A 42 6.09 13.84 -6.25
C ASP A 42 6.85 14.56 -7.37
N ALA A 43 8.14 14.24 -7.57
CA ALA A 43 9.00 15.00 -8.46
C ALA A 43 8.99 14.51 -9.92
N TYR A 44 8.09 13.61 -10.30
CA TYR A 44 8.08 13.02 -11.65
C TYR A 44 7.83 14.06 -12.76
N ARG A 45 7.00 15.09 -12.51
CA ARG A 45 6.77 16.19 -13.48
C ARG A 45 8.02 17.05 -13.67
N ASP A 46 8.88 17.08 -12.66
CA ASP A 46 10.12 17.85 -12.64
C ASP A 46 11.30 17.08 -13.25
N LEU A 47 11.12 15.79 -13.58
CA LEU A 47 12.18 14.95 -14.14
C LEU A 47 12.82 15.54 -15.40
N PRO A 48 12.10 16.11 -16.38
CA PRO A 48 12.73 16.74 -17.53
C PRO A 48 13.73 17.84 -17.12
N ARG A 49 13.33 18.72 -16.19
CA ARG A 49 14.21 19.78 -15.67
C ARG A 49 15.40 19.20 -14.91
N LEU A 50 15.18 18.20 -14.05
CA LEU A 50 16.24 17.55 -13.28
C LEU A 50 17.27 16.88 -14.20
N LEU A 51 16.83 16.25 -15.28
CA LEU A 51 17.70 15.64 -16.28
C LEU A 51 18.53 16.70 -17.03
N THR A 52 17.93 17.84 -17.40
CA THR A 52 18.67 18.95 -18.02
C THR A 52 19.76 19.51 -17.11
N VAL A 53 19.49 19.67 -15.80
CA VAL A 53 20.52 20.11 -14.83
C VAL A 53 21.65 19.08 -14.75
N ALA A 54 21.31 17.79 -14.72
CA ALA A 54 22.28 16.71 -14.75
C ALA A 54 23.04 16.60 -16.07
N ASP A 55 22.49 17.06 -17.20
CA ASP A 55 23.21 17.22 -18.48
C ASP A 55 24.28 18.31 -18.41
N GLY A 56 24.04 19.36 -17.62
CA GLY A 56 25.04 20.40 -17.32
C GLY A 56 26.16 19.97 -16.38
N GLY A 57 26.19 18.70 -15.95
CA GLY A 57 27.20 18.15 -15.03
C GLY A 57 26.96 18.48 -13.55
N GLN A 58 25.78 19.02 -13.20
CA GLN A 58 25.40 19.33 -11.82
C GLN A 58 24.47 18.26 -11.26
N GLN A 59 24.62 17.93 -9.98
CA GLN A 59 23.66 17.08 -9.29
C GLN A 59 22.32 17.81 -9.15
N ALA A 60 21.22 17.13 -9.50
CA ALA A 60 19.87 17.68 -9.41
C ALA A 60 19.06 16.90 -8.37
N SER A 61 18.38 17.61 -7.46
CA SER A 61 17.47 16.97 -6.51
C SER A 61 16.16 17.71 -6.33
N ASN A 62 15.06 16.97 -6.31
CA ASN A 62 13.76 17.44 -5.85
C ASN A 62 13.09 16.31 -5.08
N VAL A 63 12.93 16.46 -3.77
CA VAL A 63 12.25 15.48 -2.90
C VAL A 63 11.07 16.09 -2.15
N LEU A 64 10.63 17.29 -2.55
CA LEU A 64 9.53 17.97 -1.90
C LEU A 64 8.24 17.23 -2.20
N LEU A 65 7.42 17.06 -1.16
CA LEU A 65 6.09 16.47 -1.31
C LEU A 65 5.10 17.57 -1.70
N SER A 66 4.27 17.27 -2.70
CA SER A 66 3.23 18.20 -3.17
C SER A 66 1.95 18.03 -2.35
N LEU A 67 1.30 19.15 -2.05
CA LEU A 67 0.01 19.19 -1.36
C LEU A 67 -1.19 18.98 -2.29
N GLU A 68 -0.99 19.00 -3.61
CA GLU A 68 -2.07 18.98 -4.61
C GLU A 68 -1.93 17.85 -5.65
N GLU A 69 -0.75 17.22 -5.73
CA GLU A 69 -0.47 16.23 -6.77
C GLU A 69 -1.26 14.92 -6.59
N THR A 70 -1.82 14.43 -7.70
CA THR A 70 -2.74 13.27 -7.78
C THR A 70 -2.52 12.35 -8.98
N TYR A 71 -1.51 12.60 -9.83
CA TYR A 71 -1.33 11.97 -11.15
C TYR A 71 -2.39 12.36 -12.20
N ALA A 72 -3.22 13.37 -11.92
CA ALA A 72 -4.09 13.93 -12.95
C ALA A 72 -3.27 14.30 -14.20
N ASP A 73 -3.87 14.10 -15.38
CA ASP A 73 -3.31 14.46 -16.69
C ASP A 73 -2.01 13.74 -17.06
N ILE A 74 -1.67 12.65 -16.36
CA ILE A 74 -0.53 11.79 -16.69
C ILE A 74 -1.02 10.42 -17.07
N MET A 75 -0.74 10.05 -18.32
CA MET A 75 -1.06 8.74 -18.86
C MET A 75 0.22 7.93 -19.03
N PRO A 76 0.36 6.79 -18.36
CA PRO A 76 1.50 5.90 -18.59
C PRO A 76 1.44 5.35 -20.02
N VAL A 77 2.58 5.37 -20.71
CA VAL A 77 2.70 4.70 -22.02
C VAL A 77 2.94 3.23 -21.76
N HIS A 78 1.97 2.39 -22.11
CA HIS A 78 2.09 0.94 -22.01
C HIS A 78 2.82 0.39 -23.25
N HIS A 79 4.10 0.04 -23.09
CA HIS A 79 4.89 -0.56 -24.19
C HIS A 79 4.63 -2.05 -24.41
N THR A 80 3.83 -2.68 -23.55
CA THR A 80 3.46 -4.10 -23.67
C THR A 80 2.23 -4.25 -24.54
N THR A 81 2.41 -4.77 -25.76
CA THR A 81 1.33 -5.10 -26.71
C THR A 81 0.38 -6.22 -26.25
N HIS A 82 0.66 -6.89 -25.13
CA HIS A 82 -0.08 -8.06 -24.63
C HIS A 82 -0.25 -8.09 -23.11
N GLY A 83 -0.32 -6.92 -22.47
CA GLY A 83 -0.62 -6.86 -21.03
C GLY A 83 -2.09 -7.18 -20.78
N ASN A 84 -2.40 -8.36 -20.24
CA ASN A 84 -3.78 -8.68 -19.83
C ASN A 84 -4.24 -7.86 -18.62
N SER A 85 -3.32 -7.24 -17.87
CA SER A 85 -3.63 -6.44 -16.69
C SER A 85 -2.89 -5.10 -16.64
N ALA A 86 -3.52 -4.10 -16.02
CA ALA A 86 -2.97 -2.77 -15.80
C ALA A 86 -3.28 -2.24 -14.39
N PHE A 87 -2.44 -1.32 -13.92
CA PHE A 87 -2.62 -0.63 -12.65
C PHE A 87 -3.07 0.81 -12.88
N VAL A 88 -4.16 1.22 -12.23
CA VAL A 88 -4.70 2.57 -12.36
C VAL A 88 -4.64 3.27 -11.02
N SER A 89 -3.84 4.32 -10.90
CA SER A 89 -3.72 5.09 -9.65
C SER A 89 -4.92 6.02 -9.51
N ILE A 90 -5.74 5.80 -8.48
CA ILE A 90 -6.98 6.56 -8.24
C ILE A 90 -6.83 7.62 -7.13
N MET A 91 -5.78 7.51 -6.31
CA MET A 91 -5.56 8.41 -5.19
C MET A 91 -4.12 8.34 -4.69
N ARG A 92 -3.75 9.33 -3.87
CA ARG A 92 -2.45 9.43 -3.22
C ARG A 92 -2.59 9.86 -1.76
N GLY A 93 -1.69 9.36 -0.92
CA GLY A 93 -1.64 9.72 0.49
C GLY A 93 -2.66 8.96 1.32
N CYS A 94 -2.61 9.16 2.63
CA CYS A 94 -3.48 8.46 3.56
C CYS A 94 -3.70 9.32 4.79
N ASP A 95 -4.96 9.54 5.14
CA ASP A 95 -5.33 10.27 6.36
C ASP A 95 -5.36 9.32 7.59
N ASN A 96 -5.19 8.00 7.41
CA ASN A 96 -5.07 7.06 8.53
C ASN A 96 -3.70 7.21 9.22
N MET A 97 -3.66 7.86 10.38
CA MET A 97 -2.46 7.92 11.24
C MET A 97 -2.35 6.68 12.13
N CYS A 98 -2.31 5.49 11.53
CA CYS A 98 -1.93 4.25 12.22
C CYS A 98 -0.55 4.45 12.85
N THR A 99 -0.35 4.02 14.10
CA THR A 99 0.85 4.41 14.86
C THR A 99 2.15 3.88 14.27
N TYR A 100 2.11 2.75 13.57
CA TYR A 100 3.26 2.13 12.88
C TYR A 100 3.48 2.62 11.44
N CYS A 101 2.53 3.35 10.86
CA CYS A 101 2.55 3.64 9.44
C CYS A 101 3.31 4.94 9.11
N ILE A 102 4.23 4.85 8.15
CA ILE A 102 5.03 6.00 7.70
C ILE A 102 4.34 6.80 6.59
N VAL A 103 3.33 6.20 5.93
CA VAL A 103 2.71 6.73 4.70
C VAL A 103 2.22 8.18 4.83
N PRO A 104 1.53 8.60 5.92
CA PRO A 104 1.09 9.99 6.02
C PRO A 104 2.23 11.02 5.96
N PHE A 105 3.45 10.61 6.35
CA PHE A 105 4.63 11.47 6.38
C PHE A 105 5.43 11.47 5.08
N THR A 106 5.30 10.43 4.24
CA THR A 106 6.05 10.29 2.97
C THR A 106 5.18 10.45 1.72
N ARG A 107 3.86 10.39 1.86
CA ARG A 107 2.90 10.59 0.76
C ARG A 107 1.93 11.74 1.02
N GLY A 108 1.95 12.29 2.23
CA GLY A 108 1.09 13.38 2.66
C GLY A 108 -0.35 12.94 2.89
N ARG A 109 -1.22 13.95 3.02
CA ARG A 109 -2.67 13.77 3.20
C ARG A 109 -3.32 13.11 1.99
N GLU A 110 -4.48 12.53 2.22
CA GLU A 110 -5.24 11.85 1.19
C GLU A 110 -5.81 12.81 0.13
N ARG A 111 -5.54 12.50 -1.14
CA ARG A 111 -6.04 13.21 -2.32
C ARG A 111 -6.52 12.21 -3.35
N SER A 112 -7.72 12.40 -3.85
CA SER A 112 -8.33 11.54 -4.87
C SER A 112 -8.17 12.18 -6.24
N ARG A 113 -7.93 11.36 -7.26
CA ARG A 113 -7.95 11.80 -8.65
C ARG A 113 -9.40 11.98 -9.12
N PRO A 114 -9.71 12.97 -9.96
CA PRO A 114 -11.05 13.14 -10.51
C PRO A 114 -11.57 11.88 -11.20
N ILE A 115 -12.85 11.57 -11.01
CA ILE A 115 -13.48 10.35 -11.53
C ILE A 115 -13.38 10.30 -13.05
N SER A 116 -13.60 11.43 -13.73
CA SER A 116 -13.57 11.56 -15.18
C SER A 116 -12.23 11.11 -15.77
N SER A 117 -11.13 11.56 -15.15
CA SER A 117 -9.77 11.19 -15.55
C SER A 117 -9.49 9.69 -15.34
N ILE A 118 -10.03 9.07 -14.29
CA ILE A 118 -9.90 7.63 -14.06
C ILE A 118 -10.71 6.85 -15.11
N LEU A 119 -11.95 7.26 -15.38
CA LEU A 119 -12.81 6.60 -16.36
C LEU A 119 -12.24 6.69 -17.78
N GLU A 120 -11.61 7.81 -18.13
CA GLU A 120 -10.93 7.97 -19.41
C GLU A 120 -9.73 7.02 -19.56
N GLU A 121 -8.87 6.93 -18.54
CA GLU A 121 -7.74 5.98 -18.57
C GLU A 121 -8.22 4.52 -18.65
N VAL A 122 -9.23 4.15 -17.88
CA VAL A 122 -9.79 2.80 -17.92
C VAL A 122 -10.40 2.49 -19.29
N ARG A 123 -11.10 3.44 -19.93
CA ARG A 123 -11.63 3.27 -21.28
C ARG A 123 -10.49 3.05 -22.30
N MET A 124 -9.44 3.85 -22.23
CA MET A 124 -8.28 3.69 -23.11
C MET A 124 -7.57 2.34 -22.92
N LEU A 125 -7.50 1.84 -21.68
CA LEU A 125 -6.94 0.51 -21.40
C LEU A 125 -7.83 -0.61 -21.98
N SER A 126 -9.15 -0.49 -21.87
CA SER A 126 -10.10 -1.40 -22.52
C SER A 126 -9.96 -1.39 -24.05
N ASP A 127 -9.86 -0.20 -24.67
CA ASP A 127 -9.62 -0.05 -26.12
C ASP A 127 -8.29 -0.67 -26.58
N GLN A 128 -7.30 -0.73 -25.69
CA GLN A 128 -6.01 -1.40 -25.91
C GLN A 128 -6.05 -2.92 -25.67
N GLY A 129 -7.21 -3.47 -25.29
CA GLY A 129 -7.41 -4.89 -25.06
C GLY A 129 -7.02 -5.39 -23.68
N VAL A 130 -6.79 -4.51 -22.69
CA VAL A 130 -6.54 -4.89 -21.30
C VAL A 130 -7.78 -5.59 -20.74
N LYS A 131 -7.59 -6.73 -20.06
CA LYS A 131 -8.67 -7.57 -19.52
C LYS A 131 -8.84 -7.46 -18.02
N GLU A 132 -7.93 -6.80 -17.33
CA GLU A 132 -8.00 -6.57 -15.89
C GLU A 132 -7.40 -5.22 -15.51
N VAL A 133 -8.12 -4.43 -14.72
CA VAL A 133 -7.59 -3.21 -14.10
C VAL A 133 -7.57 -3.37 -12.59
N THR A 134 -6.45 -3.00 -11.97
CA THR A 134 -6.33 -2.92 -10.51
C THR A 134 -6.22 -1.45 -10.08
N LEU A 135 -7.24 -0.97 -9.37
CA LEU A 135 -7.29 0.36 -8.78
C LEU A 135 -6.31 0.44 -7.61
N LEU A 136 -5.39 1.40 -7.67
CA LEU A 136 -4.30 1.59 -6.71
C LEU A 136 -4.44 2.87 -5.90
N GLY A 137 -4.08 2.77 -4.63
CA GLY A 137 -4.04 3.86 -3.67
C GLY A 137 -3.48 3.37 -2.34
N GLN A 138 -3.26 4.27 -1.38
CA GLN A 138 -2.83 3.89 -0.04
C GLN A 138 -4.03 3.54 0.89
N ASN A 139 -5.22 4.01 0.56
CA ASN A 139 -6.49 3.62 1.20
C ASN A 139 -7.63 3.70 0.17
N VAL A 140 -7.69 2.78 -0.80
CA VAL A 140 -8.55 2.93 -2.00
C VAL A 140 -10.03 3.19 -1.68
N ASN A 141 -10.55 2.58 -0.62
CA ASN A 141 -11.96 2.68 -0.26
C ASN A 141 -12.32 3.93 0.57
N SER A 142 -11.35 4.79 0.91
CA SER A 142 -11.64 6.18 1.33
C SER A 142 -11.64 7.17 0.16
N TYR A 143 -11.52 6.70 -1.09
CA TYR A 143 -11.62 7.53 -2.28
C TYR A 143 -12.83 8.45 -2.21
N ARG A 144 -12.56 9.73 -2.49
CA ARG A 144 -13.56 10.79 -2.56
C ARG A 144 -13.15 11.87 -3.54
N ASP A 145 -13.87 11.99 -4.64
CA ASP A 145 -13.69 13.05 -5.61
C ASP A 145 -14.60 14.25 -5.29
N ALA A 146 -13.96 15.38 -5.02
CA ALA A 146 -14.62 16.65 -4.69
C ALA A 146 -14.75 17.60 -5.88
N SER A 147 -14.25 17.23 -7.08
CA SER A 147 -14.30 18.10 -8.25
C SER A 147 -15.73 18.32 -8.78
N GLU A 148 -16.60 17.31 -8.64
CA GLU A 148 -18.01 17.37 -9.04
C GLU A 148 -18.92 17.63 -7.82
N HIS A 149 -18.79 18.81 -7.20
CA HIS A 149 -19.60 19.21 -6.03
C HIS A 149 -21.13 19.18 -6.29
N GLN A 150 -21.57 19.23 -7.55
CA GLN A 150 -22.98 19.35 -7.93
C GLN A 150 -23.72 18.01 -8.09
N LEU A 151 -23.03 16.87 -8.08
CA LEU A 151 -23.62 15.59 -8.55
C LEU A 151 -23.81 14.49 -7.49
N CYS A 152 -23.46 14.65 -6.20
CA CYS A 152 -23.51 13.51 -5.27
C CYS A 152 -24.08 13.74 -3.87
N SER A 153 -25.03 12.85 -3.55
CA SER A 153 -25.54 12.37 -2.25
C SER A 153 -25.15 13.18 -1.02
N SER A 154 -26.14 13.87 -0.47
CA SER A 154 -26.16 14.62 0.80
C SER A 154 -25.90 13.80 2.07
N GLY A 155 -25.37 12.57 1.95
CA GLY A 155 -25.10 11.67 3.06
C GLY A 155 -23.66 11.76 3.58
N ALA A 156 -23.51 11.81 4.91
CA ALA A 156 -22.21 11.64 5.55
C ALA A 156 -21.61 10.26 5.24
N THR A 157 -20.28 10.18 5.15
CA THR A 157 -19.55 8.91 4.99
C THR A 157 -19.95 7.93 6.10
N ARG A 158 -20.56 6.80 5.73
CA ARG A 158 -20.84 5.69 6.66
C ARG A 158 -19.59 4.82 6.77
N LEU A 159 -19.16 4.59 8.01
CA LEU A 159 -18.13 3.60 8.32
C LEU A 159 -18.81 2.23 8.48
N SER A 160 -18.00 1.17 8.42
CA SER A 160 -18.42 -0.17 8.83
C SER A 160 -18.93 -0.15 10.29
N GLU A 161 -19.91 -1.01 10.61
CA GLU A 161 -20.51 -1.08 11.94
C GLU A 161 -19.47 -1.44 13.02
N GLY A 162 -19.47 -0.71 14.14
CA GLY A 162 -18.48 -0.90 15.21
C GLY A 162 -17.12 -0.22 14.97
N PHE A 163 -16.93 0.45 13.82
CA PHE A 163 -15.69 1.17 13.51
C PHE A 163 -15.80 2.66 13.85
N GLN A 164 -14.68 3.22 14.30
CA GLN A 164 -14.53 4.61 14.70
C GLN A 164 -13.36 5.26 13.96
N THR A 165 -13.43 6.57 13.80
CA THR A 165 -12.33 7.34 13.24
C THR A 165 -12.21 8.69 13.94
N VAL A 166 -10.96 9.08 14.21
CA VAL A 166 -10.64 10.38 14.83
C VAL A 166 -10.47 11.49 13.79
N TYR A 167 -10.55 11.16 12.50
CA TYR A 167 -10.40 12.13 11.41
C TYR A 167 -11.72 12.74 11.03
N ARG A 168 -11.68 14.01 10.63
CA ARG A 168 -12.86 14.72 10.13
C ARG A 168 -13.41 13.98 8.93
N ARG A 169 -14.69 13.58 9.02
CA ARG A 169 -15.39 12.97 7.90
C ARG A 169 -15.48 13.99 6.78
N LYS A 170 -15.12 13.56 5.58
CA LYS A 170 -15.32 14.37 4.37
C LYS A 170 -16.81 14.33 4.00
N GLU A 171 -17.34 15.47 3.59
CA GLU A 171 -18.74 15.69 3.21
C GLU A 171 -18.83 15.96 1.71
N GLY A 172 -19.89 15.44 1.06
CA GLY A 172 -20.13 15.62 -0.37
C GLY A 172 -19.10 14.94 -1.28
N GLY A 173 -19.27 15.08 -2.59
CA GLY A 173 -18.40 14.44 -3.59
C GLY A 173 -18.69 12.95 -3.81
N LEU A 174 -18.16 12.43 -4.91
CA LEU A 174 -18.30 11.03 -5.35
C LEU A 174 -17.42 10.12 -4.51
N ARG A 175 -17.96 8.99 -4.06
CA ARG A 175 -17.30 8.02 -3.17
C ARG A 175 -16.66 6.88 -3.96
N PHE A 176 -15.95 6.01 -3.23
CA PHE A 176 -15.39 4.79 -3.81
C PHE A 176 -16.46 3.88 -4.45
N SER A 177 -17.66 3.79 -3.86
CA SER A 177 -18.79 3.05 -4.43
C SER A 177 -19.22 3.61 -5.79
N ASP A 178 -19.30 4.94 -5.92
CA ASP A 178 -19.60 5.60 -7.20
C ASP A 178 -18.51 5.34 -8.25
N LEU A 179 -17.24 5.45 -7.86
CA LEU A 179 -16.11 5.13 -8.73
C LEU A 179 -16.16 3.68 -9.20
N LEU A 180 -16.31 2.74 -8.26
CA LEU A 180 -16.31 1.31 -8.55
C LEU A 180 -17.49 0.93 -9.46
N ASP A 181 -18.67 1.51 -9.24
CA ASP A 181 -19.84 1.30 -10.09
C ASP A 181 -19.60 1.83 -11.50
N ARG A 182 -19.13 3.07 -11.65
CA ARG A 182 -18.85 3.66 -12.97
C ARG A 182 -17.73 2.93 -13.73
N VAL A 183 -16.67 2.52 -13.04
CA VAL A 183 -15.58 1.72 -13.63
C VAL A 183 -16.10 0.37 -14.11
N SER A 184 -16.93 -0.31 -13.31
CA SER A 184 -17.50 -1.63 -13.67
C SER A 184 -18.36 -1.61 -14.94
N ARG A 185 -18.89 -0.43 -15.32
CA ARG A 185 -19.76 -0.25 -16.49
C ARG A 185 -19.01 0.12 -17.77
N ILE A 186 -17.70 0.40 -17.70
CA ILE A 186 -16.92 0.76 -18.90
C ILE A 186 -16.84 -0.42 -19.85
N ASP A 187 -16.50 -1.59 -19.33
CA ASP A 187 -16.34 -2.83 -20.09
C ASP A 187 -16.76 -4.02 -19.21
N PRO A 188 -17.92 -4.64 -19.49
CA PRO A 188 -18.39 -5.81 -18.73
C PRO A 188 -17.48 -7.03 -18.79
N ASP A 189 -16.60 -7.14 -19.80
CA ASP A 189 -15.66 -8.25 -19.95
C ASP A 189 -14.29 -7.99 -19.30
N MET A 190 -14.07 -6.77 -18.80
CA MET A 190 -12.85 -6.38 -18.10
C MET A 190 -13.00 -6.55 -16.59
N ARG A 191 -12.11 -7.34 -16.00
CA ARG A 191 -12.07 -7.58 -14.56
C ARG A 191 -11.59 -6.34 -13.79
N VAL A 192 -12.32 -5.95 -12.76
CA VAL A 192 -11.98 -4.83 -11.87
C VAL A 192 -11.50 -5.36 -10.53
N ARG A 193 -10.32 -4.92 -10.12
CA ARG A 193 -9.69 -5.20 -8.83
C ARG A 193 -9.35 -3.92 -8.11
N PHE A 194 -9.15 -4.00 -6.81
CA PHE A 194 -8.57 -2.93 -6.01
C PHE A 194 -7.77 -3.52 -4.86
N THR A 195 -6.81 -2.77 -4.34
CA THR A 195 -5.92 -3.22 -3.24
C THR A 195 -5.74 -2.14 -2.19
N SER A 196 -5.19 -2.51 -1.03
CA SER A 196 -4.95 -1.59 0.09
C SER A 196 -6.22 -0.87 0.61
N PRO A 197 -7.38 -1.52 0.75
CA PRO A 197 -8.50 -0.90 1.43
C PRO A 197 -8.31 -0.97 2.97
N HIS A 198 -9.00 -0.10 3.69
CA HIS A 198 -9.08 -0.14 5.15
C HIS A 198 -10.43 -0.73 5.60
N PRO A 199 -10.47 -1.66 6.59
CA PRO A 199 -11.71 -2.31 7.04
C PRO A 199 -12.82 -1.35 7.47
N LYS A 200 -12.47 -0.21 8.07
CA LYS A 200 -13.41 0.86 8.46
C LYS A 200 -14.22 1.47 7.31
N ASP A 201 -13.67 1.44 6.09
CA ASP A 201 -14.20 2.11 4.90
C ASP A 201 -14.89 1.07 3.97
N PHE A 202 -15.46 -0.01 4.53
CA PHE A 202 -16.24 -1.04 3.81
C PHE A 202 -17.73 -0.98 4.21
N PRO A 203 -18.46 0.06 3.79
CA PRO A 203 -19.91 0.09 3.97
C PRO A 203 -20.60 -0.97 3.09
N ASP A 204 -21.81 -1.38 3.49
CA ASP A 204 -22.61 -2.39 2.79
C ASP A 204 -22.79 -2.10 1.29
N GLU A 205 -22.90 -0.83 0.90
CA GLU A 205 -23.00 -0.40 -0.51
C GLU A 205 -21.85 -0.93 -1.39
N VAL A 206 -20.62 -0.99 -0.86
CA VAL A 206 -19.46 -1.52 -1.60
C VAL A 206 -19.55 -3.05 -1.69
N ILE A 207 -19.99 -3.71 -0.61
CA ILE A 207 -20.09 -5.17 -0.55
C ILE A 207 -21.19 -5.67 -1.49
N HIS A 208 -22.36 -5.01 -1.49
CA HIS A 208 -23.45 -5.30 -2.43
C HIS A 208 -23.02 -5.07 -3.88
N LEU A 209 -22.29 -3.99 -4.16
CA LEU A 209 -21.80 -3.73 -5.51
C LEU A 209 -20.83 -4.83 -6.01
N ILE A 210 -19.95 -5.34 -5.14
CA ILE A 210 -19.08 -6.48 -5.45
C ILE A 210 -19.90 -7.74 -5.75
N ALA A 211 -20.98 -7.99 -4.99
CA ALA A 211 -21.86 -9.14 -5.22
C ALA A 211 -22.67 -9.04 -6.52
N GLU A 212 -23.12 -7.83 -6.87
CA GLU A 212 -24.00 -7.59 -8.02
C GLU A 212 -23.26 -7.56 -9.37
N ARG A 213 -21.98 -7.20 -9.38
CA ARG A 213 -21.20 -6.99 -10.62
C ARG A 213 -20.27 -8.16 -10.87
N GLY A 214 -20.58 -8.97 -11.88
CA GLY A 214 -19.79 -10.17 -12.23
C GLY A 214 -18.34 -9.89 -12.67
N ASN A 215 -18.03 -8.66 -13.07
CA ASN A 215 -16.67 -8.26 -13.45
C ASN A 215 -15.87 -7.65 -12.29
N ILE A 216 -16.46 -7.43 -11.11
CA ILE A 216 -15.71 -7.01 -9.92
C ILE A 216 -15.18 -8.25 -9.20
N CYS A 217 -13.89 -8.24 -8.90
CA CYS A 217 -13.21 -9.37 -8.26
C CYS A 217 -13.73 -9.63 -6.84
N THR A 218 -14.21 -10.84 -6.57
CA THR A 218 -14.66 -11.31 -5.25
C THR A 218 -13.53 -11.60 -4.25
N GLN A 219 -12.26 -11.37 -4.65
CA GLN A 219 -11.15 -11.35 -3.69
C GLN A 219 -11.07 -9.99 -2.99
N ILE A 220 -11.38 -9.97 -1.70
CA ILE A 220 -11.30 -8.79 -0.83
C ILE A 220 -10.06 -8.87 0.03
N HIS A 221 -9.21 -7.85 -0.07
CA HIS A 221 -8.12 -7.64 0.87
C HIS A 221 -8.67 -6.86 2.07
N LEU A 222 -8.52 -7.39 3.29
CA LEU A 222 -9.09 -6.83 4.51
C LEU A 222 -8.05 -6.82 5.64
N PRO A 223 -7.11 -5.86 5.65
CA PRO A 223 -5.97 -5.87 6.56
C PRO A 223 -6.37 -5.80 8.04
N ALA A 224 -6.25 -6.92 8.76
CA ALA A 224 -6.54 -7.00 10.20
C ALA A 224 -5.45 -6.35 11.04
N GLN A 225 -4.18 -6.58 10.66
CA GLN A 225 -2.94 -6.18 11.34
C GLN A 225 -2.65 -6.98 12.62
N SER A 226 -3.65 -7.21 13.47
CA SER A 226 -3.57 -8.04 14.68
C SER A 226 -4.94 -8.61 15.03
N GLY A 227 -4.99 -9.74 15.75
CA GLY A 227 -6.23 -10.28 16.31
C GLY A 227 -6.55 -9.83 17.74
N SER A 228 -5.69 -9.01 18.36
CA SER A 228 -5.90 -8.49 19.72
C SER A 228 -6.48 -7.07 19.70
N SER A 229 -7.63 -6.88 20.33
CA SER A 229 -8.26 -5.55 20.51
C SER A 229 -7.34 -4.55 21.23
N LYS A 230 -6.52 -5.03 22.17
CA LYS A 230 -5.51 -4.20 22.87
C LYS A 230 -4.44 -3.70 21.91
N VAL A 231 -3.89 -4.60 21.09
CA VAL A 231 -2.87 -4.25 20.07
C VAL A 231 -3.47 -3.35 18.99
N LEU A 232 -4.68 -3.65 18.50
CA LEU A 232 -5.41 -2.83 17.52
C LEU A 232 -5.64 -1.39 18.02
N LYS A 233 -5.95 -1.23 19.31
CA LYS A 233 -6.05 0.08 19.96
C LYS A 233 -4.71 0.82 19.97
N ALA A 234 -3.62 0.15 20.33
CA ALA A 234 -2.27 0.71 20.31
C ALA A 234 -1.81 1.07 18.87
N MET A 235 -2.26 0.31 17.88
CA MET A 235 -2.07 0.57 16.45
C MET A 235 -2.93 1.73 15.91
N ARG A 236 -3.90 2.22 16.69
CA ARG A 236 -4.94 3.20 16.30
C ARG A 236 -5.78 2.77 15.09
N ARG A 237 -6.21 1.50 15.09
CA ARG A 237 -7.04 0.94 14.00
C ARG A 237 -8.49 1.42 14.05
N GLY A 238 -8.99 1.77 15.24
CA GLY A 238 -10.34 2.30 15.43
C GLY A 238 -11.44 1.24 15.40
N TYR A 239 -11.11 -0.01 15.69
CA TYR A 239 -12.06 -1.12 15.80
C TYR A 239 -11.52 -2.20 16.75
N THR A 240 -12.41 -3.07 17.21
CA THR A 240 -12.08 -4.25 18.03
C THR A 240 -12.05 -5.51 17.17
N ARG A 241 -11.54 -6.60 17.72
CA ARG A 241 -11.59 -7.92 17.09
C ARG A 241 -13.02 -8.32 16.72
N GLU A 242 -13.96 -8.08 17.62
CA GLU A 242 -15.38 -8.45 17.47
C GLU A 242 -16.00 -7.72 16.29
N ALA A 243 -15.85 -6.38 16.23
CA ALA A 243 -16.34 -5.59 15.09
C ALA A 243 -15.69 -6.01 13.75
N TYR A 244 -14.43 -6.46 13.78
CA TYR A 244 -13.78 -7.00 12.59
C TYR A 244 -14.39 -8.33 12.15
N LEU A 245 -14.68 -9.24 13.10
CA LEU A 245 -15.35 -10.51 12.82
C LEU A 245 -16.77 -10.31 12.29
N ASP A 246 -17.52 -9.36 12.85
CA ASP A 246 -18.86 -8.99 12.38
C ASP A 246 -18.82 -8.52 10.93
N LEU A 247 -17.82 -7.69 10.57
CA LEU A 247 -17.60 -7.27 9.18
C LEU A 247 -17.28 -8.46 8.26
N VAL A 248 -16.41 -9.39 8.70
CA VAL A 248 -16.10 -10.62 7.94
C VAL A 248 -17.36 -11.46 7.70
N GLN A 249 -18.18 -11.65 8.73
CA GLN A 249 -19.44 -12.39 8.64
C GLN A 249 -20.43 -11.70 7.69
N ASN A 250 -20.54 -10.37 7.77
CA ASN A 250 -21.38 -9.60 6.86
C ASN A 250 -20.93 -9.74 5.40
N ILE A 251 -19.62 -9.63 5.14
CA ILE A 251 -19.06 -9.83 3.80
C ILE A 251 -19.39 -11.23 3.27
N ARG A 252 -19.19 -12.28 4.08
CA ARG A 252 -19.51 -13.67 3.70
C ARG A 252 -21.00 -13.90 3.46
N ARG A 253 -21.87 -13.22 4.21
CA ARG A 253 -23.31 -13.29 4.01
C ARG A 253 -23.74 -12.71 2.66
N ILE A 254 -23.12 -11.60 2.25
CA ILE A 254 -23.44 -10.90 1.00
C ILE A 254 -22.71 -11.53 -0.21
N VAL A 255 -21.47 -11.98 0.00
CA VAL A 255 -20.61 -12.63 -1.01
C VAL A 255 -20.16 -14.00 -0.47
N PRO A 256 -20.97 -15.07 -0.62
CA PRO A 256 -20.68 -16.38 -0.04
C PRO A 256 -19.34 -16.99 -0.47
N GLU A 257 -18.93 -16.78 -1.72
CA GLU A 257 -17.68 -17.30 -2.29
C GLU A 257 -16.51 -16.29 -2.20
N VAL A 258 -16.58 -15.35 -1.26
CA VAL A 258 -15.52 -14.33 -1.09
C VAL A 258 -14.18 -14.98 -0.77
N SER A 259 -13.13 -14.54 -1.48
CA SER A 259 -11.76 -14.86 -1.11
C SER A 259 -11.20 -13.73 -0.25
N LEU A 260 -10.76 -14.04 0.97
CA LEU A 260 -10.22 -13.04 1.90
C LEU A 260 -8.70 -13.08 1.94
N SER A 261 -8.08 -11.91 1.97
CA SER A 261 -6.65 -11.77 2.23
C SER A 261 -6.41 -10.70 3.28
N SER A 262 -5.29 -10.77 4.00
CA SER A 262 -5.04 -9.85 5.11
C SER A 262 -3.55 -9.66 5.38
N ASP A 263 -3.21 -8.57 6.05
CA ASP A 263 -1.88 -8.29 6.56
C ASP A 263 -1.82 -8.53 8.06
N PHE A 264 -0.70 -9.09 8.53
CA PHE A 264 -0.43 -9.29 9.95
C PHE A 264 0.96 -8.77 10.32
N ILE A 265 1.03 -8.06 11.46
CA ILE A 265 2.26 -7.54 12.03
C ILE A 265 2.49 -8.23 13.38
N SER A 266 3.50 -9.10 13.43
CA SER A 266 3.89 -9.82 14.65
C SER A 266 4.93 -9.04 15.45
N GLY A 267 4.76 -8.97 16.75
CA GLY A 267 5.74 -8.35 17.66
C GLY A 267 5.63 -6.83 17.74
N PHE A 268 4.42 -6.27 17.62
CA PHE A 268 4.19 -4.84 17.84
C PHE A 268 4.49 -4.45 19.30
N CYS A 269 4.79 -3.16 19.54
CA CYS A 269 5.05 -2.61 20.88
C CYS A 269 3.99 -3.05 21.90
N GLY A 270 4.43 -3.65 23.01
CA GLY A 270 3.60 -4.12 24.12
C GLY A 270 2.78 -5.39 23.86
N GLU A 271 3.02 -6.08 22.73
CA GLU A 271 2.32 -7.33 22.39
C GLU A 271 2.76 -8.49 23.32
N THR A 272 1.81 -9.05 24.06
CA THR A 272 2.04 -10.21 24.94
C THR A 272 1.84 -11.53 24.20
N GLU A 273 2.13 -12.65 24.86
CA GLU A 273 1.86 -13.98 24.28
C GLU A 273 0.35 -14.21 24.10
N GLU A 274 -0.48 -13.72 25.02
CA GLU A 274 -1.94 -13.78 24.90
C GLU A 274 -2.44 -12.99 23.68
N ASP A 275 -1.90 -11.78 23.45
CA ASP A 275 -2.23 -10.97 22.28
C ASP A 275 -1.87 -11.69 20.97
N HIS A 276 -0.73 -12.40 20.97
CA HIS A 276 -0.30 -13.21 19.84
C HIS A 276 -1.22 -14.42 19.60
N LEU A 277 -1.62 -15.13 20.65
CA LEU A 277 -2.58 -16.25 20.55
C LEU A 277 -3.94 -15.81 20.00
N GLN A 278 -4.41 -14.61 20.37
CA GLN A 278 -5.60 -14.01 19.76
C GLN A 278 -5.39 -13.77 18.26
N THR A 279 -4.20 -13.37 17.81
CA THR A 279 -3.91 -13.24 16.38
C THR A 279 -4.00 -14.59 15.65
N LEU A 280 -3.44 -15.66 16.23
CA LEU A 280 -3.53 -16.99 15.66
C LEU A 280 -4.97 -17.50 15.62
N SER A 281 -5.76 -17.27 16.67
CA SER A 281 -7.18 -17.67 16.68
C SER A 281 -7.99 -16.91 15.63
N LEU A 282 -7.71 -15.63 15.38
CA LEU A 282 -8.38 -14.85 14.32
C LEU A 282 -8.13 -15.47 12.94
N ILE A 283 -6.89 -15.88 12.67
CA ILE A 283 -6.52 -16.45 11.38
C ILE A 283 -7.31 -17.73 11.12
N ARG A 284 -7.42 -18.60 12.13
CA ARG A 284 -8.20 -19.86 12.05
C ARG A 284 -9.70 -19.60 11.90
N GLU A 285 -10.23 -18.68 12.68
CA GLU A 285 -11.66 -18.34 12.66
C GLU A 285 -12.09 -17.72 11.33
N VAL A 286 -11.24 -16.86 10.76
CA VAL A 286 -11.52 -16.20 9.47
C VAL A 286 -11.13 -17.08 8.29
N GLY A 287 -10.12 -17.95 8.35
CA GLY A 287 -9.75 -18.81 7.22
C GLY A 287 -9.36 -18.01 5.97
N TYR A 288 -8.38 -17.11 6.08
CA TYR A 288 -7.91 -16.29 4.95
C TYR A 288 -7.25 -17.16 3.86
N ASN A 289 -7.40 -16.78 2.59
CA ASN A 289 -6.74 -17.43 1.46
C ASN A 289 -5.31 -16.91 1.24
N VAL A 290 -5.06 -15.63 1.51
CA VAL A 290 -3.73 -15.03 1.30
C VAL A 290 -3.32 -14.19 2.51
N GLY A 291 -2.11 -14.42 2.99
CA GLY A 291 -1.51 -13.70 4.13
C GLY A 291 -0.27 -12.92 3.73
N PHE A 292 -0.24 -11.63 4.06
CA PHE A 292 0.93 -10.77 3.99
C PHE A 292 1.50 -10.57 5.40
N LEU A 293 2.57 -11.29 5.71
CA LEU A 293 3.02 -11.50 7.08
C LEU A 293 4.34 -10.79 7.32
N PHE A 294 4.39 -9.94 8.36
CA PHE A 294 5.57 -9.13 8.66
C PHE A 294 5.89 -9.17 10.15
N ALA A 295 7.19 -9.20 10.48
CA ALA A 295 7.63 -8.83 11.82
C ALA A 295 7.61 -7.30 11.95
N TYR A 296 7.19 -6.79 13.11
CA TYR A 296 7.15 -5.37 13.36
C TYR A 296 8.56 -4.76 13.28
N SER A 297 8.69 -3.72 12.46
CA SER A 297 9.90 -2.93 12.30
C SER A 297 9.57 -1.47 12.60
N MET A 298 10.14 -0.95 13.68
CA MET A 298 9.96 0.44 14.06
C MET A 298 10.61 1.38 13.03
N ARG A 299 9.86 2.40 12.60
CA ARG A 299 10.33 3.38 11.61
C ARG A 299 10.36 4.78 12.21
N LYS A 300 11.46 5.51 11.95
CA LYS A 300 11.60 6.94 12.32
C LYS A 300 10.39 7.74 11.81
N LYS A 301 10.00 8.79 12.54
CA LYS A 301 8.83 9.67 12.28
C LYS A 301 7.44 9.07 12.53
N THR A 302 7.32 7.75 12.72
CA THR A 302 6.03 7.14 13.07
C THR A 302 5.61 7.51 14.49
N GLN A 303 4.30 7.49 14.79
CA GLN A 303 3.87 7.80 16.16
C GLN A 303 4.36 6.76 17.16
N ALA A 304 4.45 5.49 16.76
CA ALA A 304 5.02 4.45 17.59
C ALA A 304 6.47 4.80 17.98
N TYR A 305 7.30 5.26 17.03
CA TYR A 305 8.66 5.70 17.32
C TYR A 305 8.75 6.84 18.36
N HIS A 306 7.75 7.72 18.41
CA HIS A 306 7.75 8.88 19.32
C HIS A 306 7.06 8.65 20.65
N ARG A 307 6.15 7.66 20.74
CA ARG A 307 5.24 7.50 21.88
C ARG A 307 5.22 6.11 22.49
N LEU A 308 5.81 5.12 21.83
CA LEU A 308 5.85 3.74 22.27
C LEU A 308 7.30 3.26 22.32
N GLU A 309 7.54 2.27 23.17
CA GLU A 309 8.81 1.56 23.24
C GLU A 309 8.73 0.28 22.42
N ASP A 310 9.78 -0.06 21.67
CA ASP A 310 9.88 -1.35 20.98
C ASP A 310 10.45 -2.41 21.92
N ASP A 311 9.59 -2.89 22.82
CA ASP A 311 9.92 -3.75 23.97
C ASP A 311 9.88 -5.26 23.64
N VAL A 312 9.47 -5.65 22.44
CA VAL A 312 9.45 -7.06 22.02
C VAL A 312 10.79 -7.44 21.36
N PRO A 313 11.54 -8.42 21.90
CA PRO A 313 12.83 -8.82 21.31
C PRO A 313 12.69 -9.35 19.88
N ALA A 314 13.69 -9.10 19.03
CA ALA A 314 13.67 -9.49 17.62
C ALA A 314 13.43 -11.00 17.43
N GLU A 315 14.03 -11.85 18.25
CA GLU A 315 13.82 -13.30 18.26
C GLU A 315 12.37 -13.70 18.55
N VAL A 316 11.70 -12.99 19.47
CA VAL A 316 10.28 -13.19 19.77
C VAL A 316 9.41 -12.76 18.60
N LYS A 317 9.72 -11.62 17.95
CA LYS A 317 9.00 -11.19 16.75
C LYS A 317 9.08 -12.23 15.63
N GLN A 318 10.27 -12.81 15.41
CA GLN A 318 10.47 -13.86 14.41
C GLN A 318 9.74 -15.16 14.78
N ARG A 319 9.83 -15.61 16.04
CA ARG A 319 9.07 -16.78 16.52
C ARG A 319 7.57 -16.61 16.29
N ARG A 320 7.02 -15.44 16.64
CA ARG A 320 5.60 -15.11 16.44
C ARG A 320 5.23 -15.04 14.96
N LEU A 321 6.08 -14.45 14.11
CA LEU A 321 5.89 -14.45 12.65
C LEU A 321 5.82 -15.87 12.10
N GLN A 322 6.68 -16.78 12.56
CA GLN A 322 6.61 -18.20 12.18
C GLN A 322 5.32 -18.85 12.67
N GLY A 323 4.87 -18.55 13.88
CA GLY A 323 3.57 -19.00 14.40
C GLY A 323 2.40 -18.57 13.50
N VAL A 324 2.40 -17.32 13.06
CA VAL A 324 1.42 -16.81 12.08
C VAL A 324 1.53 -17.57 10.76
N TYR A 325 2.74 -17.74 10.22
CA TYR A 325 2.96 -18.48 8.97
C TYR A 325 2.42 -19.92 9.04
N HIS A 326 2.70 -20.63 10.13
CA HIS A 326 2.18 -21.98 10.35
C HIS A 326 0.64 -22.00 10.45
N SER A 327 0.03 -20.99 11.06
CA SER A 327 -1.44 -20.91 11.12
C SER A 327 -2.09 -20.72 9.74
N PHE A 328 -1.37 -20.17 8.75
CA PHE A 328 -1.80 -20.06 7.36
C PHE A 328 -1.50 -21.30 6.50
N GLN A 329 -0.70 -22.25 7.01
CA GLN A 329 -0.29 -23.48 6.28
C GLN A 329 -0.92 -24.74 6.87
N GLY A 330 -1.24 -24.73 8.16
CA GLY A 330 -1.76 -25.88 8.90
C GLY A 330 -3.21 -26.24 8.58
N GLU A 331 -3.91 -25.42 7.80
CA GLU A 331 -5.19 -25.76 7.22
C GLU A 331 -4.94 -26.29 5.82
N GLY A 332 -5.12 -27.61 5.63
CA GLY A 332 -4.90 -28.33 4.36
C GLY A 332 -5.87 -27.95 3.25
N ASN A 333 -5.98 -26.66 2.91
CA ASN A 333 -6.70 -26.14 1.77
C ASN A 333 -5.67 -25.80 0.68
N GLU A 334 -5.74 -26.51 -0.46
CA GLU A 334 -4.83 -26.41 -1.62
C GLU A 334 -4.75 -25.01 -2.27
N GLY A 335 -5.41 -23.98 -1.71
CA GLY A 335 -5.47 -22.61 -2.21
C GLY A 335 -4.78 -21.52 -1.38
N GLN A 336 -4.22 -21.82 -0.20
CA GLN A 336 -3.61 -20.80 0.68
C GLN A 336 -2.19 -20.40 0.21
N ARG A 337 -1.97 -19.10 -0.02
CA ARG A 337 -0.66 -18.55 -0.44
C ARG A 337 -0.15 -17.50 0.55
N CYS A 338 1.10 -17.66 1.00
CA CYS A 338 1.80 -16.68 1.84
C CYS A 338 2.91 -16.00 1.05
N SER A 339 2.99 -14.68 1.14
CA SER A 339 4.14 -13.91 0.63
C SER A 339 4.77 -13.14 1.80
N GLY A 340 5.97 -13.54 2.20
CA GLY A 340 6.72 -12.93 3.30
C GLY A 340 8.00 -12.25 2.81
N GLY A 341 8.24 -11.02 3.25
CA GLY A 341 9.54 -10.35 3.09
C GLY A 341 10.46 -10.71 4.25
N GLN A 342 11.36 -11.68 4.07
CA GLN A 342 12.47 -11.85 5.00
C GLN A 342 13.41 -10.65 4.86
N GLN A 343 13.27 -9.65 5.74
CA GLN A 343 14.37 -8.73 6.00
C GLN A 343 15.37 -9.46 6.89
N THR A 344 16.39 -10.06 6.28
CA THR A 344 17.59 -10.48 7.01
C THR A 344 18.22 -9.23 7.62
N ALA A 345 18.01 -9.03 8.92
CA ALA A 345 18.75 -8.04 9.69
C ALA A 345 20.22 -8.46 9.69
N ARG A 346 21.08 -7.79 8.89
CA ARG A 346 22.52 -7.86 9.12
C ARG A 346 22.82 -6.99 10.34
N PRO A 347 23.42 -7.51 11.42
CA PRO A 347 23.85 -6.69 12.53
C PRO A 347 24.97 -5.78 12.05
N GLY A 348 24.95 -4.52 12.50
CA GLY A 348 25.95 -3.51 12.16
C GLY A 348 27.35 -3.98 12.57
N GLY A 349 28.21 -4.18 11.57
CA GLY A 349 29.63 -4.40 11.77
C GLY A 349 30.36 -3.06 11.75
N GLY A 350 30.51 -2.46 12.93
CA GLY A 350 31.69 -1.64 13.21
C GLY A 350 32.85 -2.60 13.44
N GLY A 351 33.90 -2.50 12.62
CA GLY A 351 35.05 -3.39 12.68
C GLY A 351 36.16 -2.88 11.77
N GLU A 352 37.19 -2.36 12.41
CA GLU A 352 38.38 -1.70 11.89
C GLU A 352 39.05 -2.41 10.69
N TYR A 353 39.46 -1.60 9.71
CA TYR A 353 40.46 -1.99 8.72
C TYR A 353 41.80 -2.26 9.42
N ARG A 354 42.21 -3.54 9.50
CA ARG A 354 43.61 -3.91 9.69
C ARG A 354 44.14 -4.52 8.40
N THR A 355 45.01 -3.75 7.75
CA THR A 355 45.91 -4.18 6.70
C THR A 355 46.87 -5.25 7.25
N HIS A 356 46.87 -6.44 6.65
CA HIS A 356 48.06 -7.29 6.67
C HIS A 356 48.39 -7.78 5.26
N ASN A 357 49.59 -7.38 4.89
CA ASN A 357 50.35 -7.68 3.69
C ASN A 357 51.26 -8.87 4.03
N THR A 358 51.23 -9.96 3.25
CA THR A 358 52.30 -10.95 3.01
C THR A 358 51.70 -12.02 2.08
N ALA A 359 52.08 -12.11 0.81
CA ALA A 359 53.27 -12.78 0.28
C ALA A 359 53.21 -14.31 0.41
N SER A 360 52.74 -14.99 -0.64
CA SER A 360 53.44 -16.06 -1.39
C SER A 360 52.59 -16.47 -2.58
#